data_AF-A0A142Y6V3-F1
#
_entry.id   AF-A0A142Y6V3-F1
#
_cell.length_a   1.000
_cell.length_b   1.000
_cell.length_c   1.000
_cell.angle_alpha   90.00
_cell.angle_beta   90.00
_cell.angle_gamma   90.00
#
_symmetry.space_group_name_H-M   'P 1'
#
loop_
_entity.id
_entity.type
_entity.pdbx_description
1 polymer ?
#
loop_
_entity_poly.entity_id
_entity_poly.type
_entity_poly.pdbx_seq_one_letter_code
_entity_poly.pdbx_strand_id
1 'polypeptide(L)' 'MGVGVFIVVFSRVIVFPGLEMILGIETLVGKENVSYQPNGNYAYTNPGAMAAWILTVSGIGLMIAASGAVILFRTRKRVG' A
#
# COMPACT_ATOMS: atom_id res chain seq x y z
N MET A 1 4.31 14.51 -15.06
CA MET A 1 4.05 13.08 -15.31
C MET A 1 5.08 12.13 -14.67
N GLY A 2 6.27 12.57 -14.22
CA GLY A 2 7.30 11.65 -13.68
C GLY A 2 7.04 11.06 -12.27
N VAL A 3 6.51 11.85 -11.34
CA VAL A 3 6.35 11.41 -9.93
C VAL A 3 5.29 10.31 -9.78
N GLY A 4 4.15 10.44 -10.48
CA GLY A 4 3.09 9.44 -10.43
C GLY A 4 3.52 8.07 -10.95
N VAL A 5 4.28 8.03 -12.04
CA VAL A 5 4.84 6.78 -12.58
C VAL A 5 5.82 6.14 -11.59
N PHE A 6 6.67 6.95 -10.95
CA PHE A 6 7.62 6.46 -9.96
C PHE A 6 6.93 5.83 -8.76
N ILE A 7 5.84 6.44 -8.27
CA ILE A 7 5.02 5.90 -7.19
C ILE A 7 4.40 4.56 -7.61
N VAL A 8 3.85 4.46 -8.82
CA VAL A 8 3.25 3.21 -9.32
C VAL A 8 4.30 2.09 -9.42
N VAL A 9 5.48 2.38 -9.96
CA VAL A 9 6.56 1.39 -10.09
C VAL A 9 7.06 0.97 -8.71
N PHE A 10 7.32 1.91 -7.81
CA PHE A 10 7.79 1.61 -6.46
C PHE A 10 6.77 0.79 -5.67
N SER A 11 5.49 1.14 -5.76
CA SER A 11 4.41 0.39 -5.10
C SER A 11 4.30 -1.04 -5.63
N ARG A 12 4.41 -1.22 -6.96
CA ARG A 12 4.31 -2.54 -7.59
C ARG A 12 5.51 -3.44 -7.30
N VAL A 13 6.72 -2.89 -7.25
CA VAL A 13 7.96 -3.67 -7.13
C VAL A 13 8.37 -3.90 -5.68
N ILE A 14 8.07 -2.97 -4.78
CA ILE A 14 8.59 -2.98 -3.41
C ILE A 14 7.47 -3.11 -2.39
N VAL A 15 6.48 -2.21 -2.44
CA VAL A 15 5.48 -2.11 -1.36
C VAL A 15 4.54 -3.31 -1.34
N PHE A 16 3.92 -3.66 -2.48
CA PHE A 16 2.99 -4.79 -2.52
C PHE A 16 3.67 -6.14 -2.29
N PRO A 17 4.82 -6.47 -2.92
CA PRO A 17 5.51 -7.72 -2.63
C PRO A 17 5.99 -7.82 -1.19
N GLY A 18 6.49 -6.71 -0.62
CA GLY A 18 6.89 -6.67 0.78
C GLY A 18 5.73 -6.88 1.74
N LEU A 19 4.59 -6.23 1.50
CA LEU A 19 3.39 -6.41 2.33
C LEU A 19 2.81 -7.82 2.20
N GLU A 20 2.82 -8.39 1.00
CA GLU A 20 2.39 -9.76 0.76
C GLU A 20 3.27 -10.77 1.49
N MET A 21 4.59 -10.58 1.48
CA MET A 21 5.52 -11.43 2.22
C MET A 21 5.31 -11.38 3.74
N ILE A 22 4.96 -10.22 4.29
CA ILE A 22 4.81 -10.02 5.74
C ILE A 22 3.43 -10.47 6.23
N LEU A 23 2.37 -10.07 5.53
CA LEU A 23 0.99 -10.24 5.99
C LEU A 23 0.28 -11.43 5.34
N GLY A 24 0.79 -11.92 4.21
CA GLY A 24 0.11 -12.89 3.37
C GLY A 24 -1.01 -12.26 2.54
N ILE A 25 -1.21 -12.78 1.32
CA ILE A 25 -2.19 -12.24 0.38
C ILE A 25 -3.64 -12.29 0.89
N GLU A 26 -3.97 -13.33 1.67
CA GLU A 26 -5.28 -13.50 2.30
C GLU A 26 -5.62 -12.33 3.24
N THR A 27 -4.63 -11.74 3.90
CA THR A 27 -4.82 -10.60 4.82
C THR A 27 -5.01 -9.29 4.06
N LEU A 28 -4.44 -9.19 2.85
CA LEU A 28 -4.51 -7.97 2.02
C LEU A 28 -5.88 -7.82 1.35
N VAL A 29 -6.43 -8.92 0.81
CA VAL A 29 -7.66 -8.88 0.01
C VAL A 29 -8.81 -9.69 0.59
N GLY A 30 -8.62 -10.40 1.70
CA GLY A 30 -9.59 -11.35 2.26
C GLY A 30 -9.42 -12.74 1.67
N LYS A 31 -9.47 -13.78 2.53
CA LYS A 31 -9.25 -15.18 2.14
C LYS A 31 -10.26 -15.67 1.11
N GLU A 32 -11.49 -15.20 1.21
CA GLU A 32 -12.59 -15.47 0.29
C GLU A 32 -12.37 -14.89 -1.11
N ASN A 33 -11.46 -13.93 -1.25
CA ASN A 33 -11.15 -13.24 -2.50
C ASN A 33 -9.88 -13.80 -3.20
N VAL A 34 -9.30 -14.88 -2.66
CA VAL A 34 -8.08 -15.52 -3.16
C VAL A 34 -8.40 -16.97 -3.55
N SER A 35 -8.15 -17.31 -4.82
CA SER A 35 -8.24 -18.69 -5.31
C SER A 35 -6.84 -19.23 -5.58
N TYR A 36 -6.41 -20.23 -4.81
CA TYR A 36 -5.14 -20.91 -5.02
C TYR A 36 -5.24 -21.91 -6.17
N GLN A 37 -4.31 -21.79 -7.11
CA GLN A 37 -4.17 -22.70 -8.23
C GLN A 37 -3.21 -23.86 -7.86
N PRO A 38 -3.34 -25.04 -8.50
CA PRO A 38 -2.51 -26.20 -8.20
C PRO A 38 -1.00 -25.99 -8.41
N ASN A 39 -0.62 -24.98 -9.19
CA ASN A 39 0.77 -24.59 -9.47
C ASN A 39 1.37 -23.68 -8.39
N GLY A 40 0.65 -23.40 -7.29
CA GLY A 40 1.10 -22.50 -6.23
C GLY A 40 0.90 -21.01 -6.53
N ASN A 41 0.41 -20.64 -7.72
CA ASN A 41 -0.06 -19.29 -7.97
C ASN A 41 -1.45 -19.08 -7.36
N TYR A 42 -1.86 -17.82 -7.26
CA TYR A 42 -3.20 -17.45 -6.83
C TYR A 42 -3.83 -16.49 -7.83
N ALA A 43 -5.16 -16.51 -7.92
CA ALA A 43 -5.96 -15.57 -8.68
C ALA A 43 -6.87 -14.77 -7.76
N TYR A 44 -7.00 -13.49 -8.06
CA TYR A 44 -7.95 -12.61 -7.37
C TYR A 44 -9.34 -12.79 -7.97
N THR A 45 -10.32 -13.07 -7.12
CA THR A 45 -11.71 -13.24 -7.56
C THR A 45 -12.52 -11.94 -7.43
N ASN A 46 -12.04 -10.98 -6.62
CA ASN A 46 -12.74 -9.73 -6.35
C ASN A 46 -11.84 -8.49 -6.56
N PRO A 47 -11.98 -7.78 -7.69
CA PRO A 47 -11.20 -6.55 -7.95
C PRO A 47 -11.57 -5.39 -7.01
N GLY A 48 -12.78 -5.39 -6.44
CA GLY A 48 -13.22 -4.37 -5.48
C GLY A 48 -12.45 -4.44 -4.16
N ALA A 49 -12.20 -5.65 -3.66
CA ALA A 49 -11.39 -5.86 -2.46
C ALA A 49 -9.95 -5.35 -2.65
N MET A 50 -9.37 -5.60 -3.83
CA MET A 50 -8.05 -5.08 -4.18
C MET A 50 -8.02 -3.54 -4.27
N ALA A 51 -9.06 -2.92 -4.84
CA ALA A 51 -9.16 -1.46 -4.88
C ALA A 51 -9.28 -0.84 -3.47
N ALA A 52 -10.09 -1.44 -2.60
CA ALA A 52 -10.22 -1.01 -1.20
C ALA A 52 -8.89 -1.13 -0.44
N TRP A 53 -8.13 -2.21 -0.67
CA TRP A 53 -6.80 -2.38 -0.13
C TRP A 53 -5.84 -1.27 -0.59
N ILE A 54 -5.79 -1.00 -1.90
CA ILE A 54 -4.95 0.06 -2.47
C ILE A 54 -5.29 1.43 -1.86
N LEU A 55 -6.58 1.74 -1.68
CA LEU A 55 -7.03 2.97 -1.04
C LEU A 55 -6.60 3.05 0.42
N THR A 56 -6.65 1.94 1.15
CA THR A 56 -6.22 1.86 2.55
C THR A 56 -4.72 2.15 2.69
N VAL A 57 -3.88 1.47 1.89
CA VAL A 57 -2.43 1.69 1.87
C VAL A 57 -2.10 3.14 1.49
N SER A 58 -2.78 3.68 0.46
CA SER A 58 -2.59 5.07 0.02
C SER A 58 -2.99 6.06 1.12
N GLY A 59 -4.10 5.82 1.82
CA GLY A 59 -4.57 6.66 2.92
C GLY A 59 -3.59 6.67 4.10
N ILE A 60 -3.06 5.52 4.48
CA ILE A 60 -2.03 5.42 5.53
C ILE A 60 -0.77 6.18 5.11
N GLY A 61 -0.31 6.00 3.87
CA GLY A 61 0.85 6.72 3.32
C GLY A 61 0.67 8.24 3.39
N LEU A 62 -0.51 8.74 3.02
CA LEU A 62 -0.84 10.17 3.13
C LEU A 62 -0.85 10.67 4.58
N MET A 63 -1.37 9.88 5.52
CA MET A 63 -1.34 10.23 6.95
C MET A 63 0.08 10.30 7.51
N ILE A 64 0.95 9.36 7.11
CA ILE A 64 2.37 9.39 7.51
C ILE A 64 3.06 10.62 6.91
N ALA A 65 2.83 10.93 5.63
CA ALA A 65 3.39 12.11 4.99
C ALA A 65 2.90 13.41 5.67
N ALA A 66 1.60 13.51 5.95
CA ALA A 66 1.01 14.67 6.61
C ALA A 66 1.54 14.85 8.04
N SER A 67 1.63 13.77 8.82
CA SER A 67 2.19 13.82 10.18
C SER A 67 3.67 14.24 10.18
N GLY A 68 4.48 13.71 9.27
CA GLY A 68 5.87 14.14 9.08
C GLY A 68 5.99 15.63 8.74
N ALA A 69 5.14 16.13 7.83
CA ALA A 69 5.10 17.54 7.47
C ALA A 69 4.70 18.44 8.67
N VAL A 70 3.71 18.02 9.46
CA VAL A 70 3.28 18.72 10.68
C VAL A 70 4.41 18.81 11.71
N ILE A 71 5.13 17.71 11.93
CA ILE A 71 6.28 17.68 12.84
C ILE A 71 7.34 18.68 12.38
N LEU A 72 7.73 18.63 11.10
CA LEU A 72 8.73 19.56 10.54
C LEU A 72 8.31 21.03 10.67
N PHE A 73 7.03 21.35 10.42
CA PHE A 73 6.51 22.70 10.55
C PHE A 73 6.52 23.20 12.01
N ARG A 74 6.16 22.33 12.96
CA ARG A 74 6.21 22.64 14.40
C ARG A 74 7.63 22.85 14.89
N THR A 75 8.58 22.05 14.42
CA THR A 75 10.00 22.19 14.78
C THR A 75 10.59 23.49 14.23
N ARG A 76 10.25 23.89 12.99
CA ARG A 76 10.66 25.19 12.43
C ARG A 76 10.17 26.38 13.24
N LYS A 77 8.95 26.34 13.77
CA LYS A 77 8.39 27.40 14.61
C LYS A 77 9.02 27.53 16.01
N ARG A 78 9.77 26.53 16.49
CA ARG A 78 10.46 26.60 17.79
C ARG A 78 11.86 27.20 17.72
N VAL A 79 12.44 27.27 16.53
CA VAL A 79 13.83 27.72 16.31
C VAL A 79 13.88 29.15 15.76
N GLY A 80 12.74 29.73 15.39
CA GLY A 80 12.61 31.12 14.93
C GLY A 80 12.01 32.04 15.98
#